data_AF-A0A8C6W830-F1
#
_entry.id   AF-A0A8C6W830-F1
#
_cell.length_a   1.000
_cell.length_b   1.000
_cell.length_c   1.000
_cell.angle_alpha   90.00
_cell.angle_beta   90.00
_cell.angle_gamma   90.00
#
_symmetry.space_group_name_H-M   'P 1'
#
loop_
_entity.id
_entity.type
_entity.pdbx_description
1 polymer ?
#
loop_
_entity_poly.entity_id
_entity_poly.type
_entity_poly.pdbx_seq_one_letter_code
_entity_poly.pdbx_strand_id
1 'polypeptide(L)'
;MNGRRRRRREYCKFALLLVLYTLMLLLVPSVLDSGSDQDKGVGHCPGLQRSLGVWSLEAAAAEEREQGAEARPPGGWGAGGSLGSPGNLSTVGEVGTHEKQHIYVHATWRTGSSFLGELFNQHPDVFYLYEPMWHVWQALYPGDAESLQGALRDMLRSLFRCDFSVLRLYAPSRDLAARAPDSTNLTTATLFRWRTNKVICSPPLCPAAPRARTEVGLVEDTACERSCPPVPLRALEAECRKYPVVVIKDVRLLDLGVLVPLLRDPGLNLKVVQLFRDPRAVHNSRLKSRQGLLRESIQVLRTRQRSERFHRVLLAHGVAARPGGQARAIPSVPRTDFFLTSALEVICEAWLRDLLFARGAPTWLRRRYLRLRYEDLVWQPQAQLSRLLRFAGLRAVAALDAFALNMTRGAAYGTDRPFHLSARDAREAVHAWRERLSREQVRHVEAACAPAMRLLAYPRSGDEGNLEAAREREIPLEMKAKAAM
;
A
#
# COMPACT_ATOMS: atom_id res chain seq x y z
N MET A 1 -26.35 58.21 16.18
CA MET A 1 -25.07 57.58 16.61
C MET A 1 -25.15 56.67 17.87
N ASN A 2 -26.24 56.64 18.64
CA ASN A 2 -26.30 55.87 19.90
C ASN A 2 -26.61 54.35 19.76
N GLY A 3 -27.21 53.90 18.65
CA GLY A 3 -27.56 52.48 18.44
C GLY A 3 -26.38 51.54 18.19
N ARG A 4 -25.34 52.00 17.47
CA ARG A 4 -24.13 51.20 17.17
C ARG A 4 -23.24 50.96 18.40
N ARG A 5 -23.13 51.95 19.30
CA ARG A 5 -22.38 51.81 20.56
C ARG A 5 -23.05 50.82 21.52
N ARG A 6 -24.38 50.82 21.61
CA ARG A 6 -25.14 49.86 22.44
C ARG A 6 -24.98 48.42 21.93
N ARG A 7 -25.08 48.20 20.61
CA ARG A 7 -24.89 46.89 19.99
C ARG A 7 -23.47 46.34 20.22
N ARG A 8 -22.43 47.19 20.06
CA ARG A 8 -21.04 46.79 20.31
C ARG A 8 -20.79 46.41 21.78
N ARG A 9 -21.44 47.09 22.74
CA ARG A 9 -21.37 46.76 24.16
C ARG A 9 -21.99 45.40 24.47
N GLU A 10 -23.13 45.07 23.86
CA GLU A 10 -23.75 43.76 24.02
C GLU A 10 -22.92 42.64 23.38
N TYR A 11 -22.33 42.85 22.20
CA TYR A 11 -21.41 41.87 21.60
C TYR A 11 -20.16 41.63 22.46
N CYS A 12 -19.60 42.67 23.07
CA CYS A 12 -18.48 42.51 24.01
C CYS A 12 -18.87 41.71 25.25
N LYS A 13 -20.08 41.91 25.79
CA LYS A 13 -20.58 41.11 26.93
C LYS A 13 -20.76 39.65 26.55
N PHE A 14 -21.35 39.36 25.38
CA PHE A 14 -21.51 37.99 24.88
C PHE A 14 -20.17 37.31 24.62
N ALA A 15 -19.20 38.02 24.04
CA ALA A 15 -17.85 37.50 23.84
C ALA A 15 -17.16 37.18 25.18
N LEU A 16 -17.33 38.04 26.18
CA LEU A 16 -16.74 37.85 27.50
C LEU A 16 -17.39 36.66 28.25
N LEU A 17 -18.71 36.48 28.11
CA LEU A 17 -19.44 35.32 28.61
C LEU A 17 -18.98 34.01 27.95
N LEU A 18 -18.76 34.02 26.63
CA LEU A 18 -18.23 32.86 25.90
C LEU A 18 -16.81 32.49 26.33
N VAL A 19 -15.96 33.48 26.57
CA VAL A 19 -14.59 33.27 27.09
C VAL A 19 -14.63 32.72 28.51
N LEU A 20 -15.47 33.26 29.40
CA LEU A 20 -15.62 32.74 30.77
C LEU A 20 -16.19 31.32 30.79
N TYR A 21 -17.17 31.03 29.93
CA TYR A 21 -17.76 29.69 29.81
C TYR A 21 -16.75 28.67 29.28
N THR A 22 -15.93 29.03 28.29
CA THR A 22 -14.87 28.16 27.78
C THR A 22 -13.75 27.96 28.80
N LEU A 23 -13.38 28.98 29.57
CA LEU A 23 -12.44 28.83 30.70
C LEU A 23 -12.98 27.91 31.79
N MET A 24 -14.27 28.02 32.13
CA MET A 24 -14.93 27.10 33.06
C MET A 24 -14.91 25.65 32.55
N LEU A 25 -15.24 25.42 31.27
CA LEU A 25 -15.18 24.07 30.68
C LEU A 25 -13.77 23.47 30.63
N LEU A 26 -12.73 24.31 30.59
CA LEU A 26 -11.33 23.87 30.66
C LEU A 26 -10.85 23.62 32.10
N LEU A 27 -11.45 24.28 33.08
CA LEU A 27 -11.12 24.13 34.51
C LEU A 27 -11.88 22.99 35.19
N VAL A 28 -13.08 22.64 34.72
CA VAL A 28 -13.88 21.54 35.29
C VAL A 28 -13.15 20.17 35.22
N PRO A 29 -12.44 19.80 34.13
CA PRO A 29 -11.65 18.58 34.10
C PRO A 29 -10.43 18.61 35.05
N SER A 30 -9.83 19.79 35.28
CA SER A 30 -8.62 19.91 36.10
C SER A 30 -8.89 19.88 37.60
N VAL A 31 -10.10 20.28 38.03
CA VAL A 31 -10.53 20.20 39.43
C VAL A 31 -11.10 18.81 39.79
N LEU A 32 -11.66 18.08 38.81
CA LEU A 32 -12.13 16.70 39.01
C LEU A 32 -10.99 15.67 39.03
N ASP A 33 -9.80 16.01 38.52
CA ASP A 33 -8.62 15.14 38.48
C ASP A 33 -7.66 15.34 39.67
N SER A 34 -7.90 16.35 40.52
CA SER A 34 -7.11 16.63 41.73
C SER A 34 -7.63 15.93 43.00
N GLY A 35 -8.64 15.06 42.87
CA GLY A 35 -9.36 14.45 43.99
C GLY A 35 -9.07 12.97 44.24
N SER A 36 -7.97 12.40 43.75
CA SER A 36 -7.62 11.00 44.00
C SER A 36 -6.12 10.77 43.93
N ASP A 37 -5.41 11.13 45.00
CA ASP A 37 -4.07 10.58 45.24
C ASP A 37 -3.93 10.20 46.72
N GLN A 38 -4.12 8.91 47.00
CA GLN A 38 -3.55 8.26 48.18
C GLN A 38 -3.14 6.82 47.81
N ASP A 39 -1.84 6.71 47.55
CA ASP A 39 -0.93 5.69 48.06
C ASP A 39 -1.12 4.23 47.56
N LYS A 40 -0.26 3.84 46.61
CA LYS A 40 0.57 2.61 46.65
C LYS A 40 1.40 2.39 45.37
N GLY A 41 2.71 2.31 45.57
CA GLY A 41 3.58 1.38 44.82
C GLY A 41 4.26 1.92 43.55
N VAL A 42 5.59 2.02 43.64
CA VAL A 42 6.53 2.24 42.53
C VAL A 42 6.20 1.35 41.33
N GLY A 43 5.63 1.94 40.29
CA GLY A 43 5.24 1.28 39.04
C GLY A 43 5.96 1.91 37.85
N HIS A 44 6.83 1.12 37.23
CA HIS A 44 7.55 1.37 35.99
C HIS A 44 6.70 2.09 34.93
N CYS A 45 7.14 3.28 34.46
CA CYS A 45 6.55 3.92 33.29
C CYS A 45 6.59 2.95 32.10
N PRO A 46 5.44 2.63 31.46
CA PRO A 46 5.47 1.76 30.29
C PRO A 46 6.20 2.47 29.15
N GLY A 47 7.22 1.81 28.61
CA GLY A 47 8.03 2.34 27.51
C GLY A 47 7.19 2.72 26.30
N LEU A 48 7.70 3.69 25.53
CA LEU A 48 7.12 4.31 24.32
C LEU A 48 6.49 3.34 23.29
N GLN A 49 6.89 2.07 23.34
CA GLN A 49 6.38 1.00 22.49
C GLN A 49 4.95 0.56 22.84
N ARG A 50 4.49 0.76 24.09
CA ARG A 50 3.09 0.52 24.48
C ARG A 50 2.16 1.66 24.06
N SER A 51 2.65 2.91 24.03
CA SER A 51 1.85 4.08 23.67
C SER A 51 1.72 4.32 22.16
N LEU A 52 2.58 3.72 21.33
CA LEU A 52 2.52 3.80 19.86
C LEU A 52 1.92 2.55 19.20
N GLY A 53 1.61 1.51 19.97
CA GLY A 53 1.09 0.25 19.45
C GLY A 53 -0.42 0.14 19.58
N VAL A 54 -1.15 0.31 18.48
CA VAL A 54 -2.57 -0.13 18.34
C VAL A 54 -2.75 -1.58 18.84
N TRP A 55 -1.69 -2.39 18.79
CA TRP A 55 -1.64 -3.77 19.25
C TRP A 55 -1.56 -3.96 20.76
N SER A 56 -1.06 -3.00 21.56
CA SER A 56 -0.84 -3.25 23.00
C SER A 56 -2.15 -3.29 23.81
N LEU A 57 -3.17 -2.55 23.37
CA LEU A 57 -4.49 -2.55 24.02
C LEU A 57 -5.39 -3.66 23.44
N GLU A 58 -5.21 -4.02 22.17
CA GLU A 58 -6.05 -5.03 21.51
C GLU A 58 -5.54 -6.47 21.64
N ALA A 59 -4.22 -6.70 21.81
CA ALA A 59 -3.68 -8.03 22.07
C ALA A 59 -4.07 -8.56 23.45
N ALA A 60 -4.12 -7.67 24.46
CA ALA A 60 -4.63 -8.00 25.80
C ALA A 60 -6.10 -8.44 25.75
N ALA A 61 -6.94 -7.75 24.94
CA ALA A 61 -8.35 -8.11 24.77
C ALA A 61 -8.59 -9.40 23.97
N ALA A 62 -7.60 -9.86 23.19
CA ALA A 62 -7.68 -11.11 22.43
C ALA A 62 -7.27 -12.33 23.28
N GLU A 63 -6.26 -12.19 24.13
CA GLU A 63 -5.85 -13.23 25.10
C GLU A 63 -6.96 -13.54 26.12
N GLU A 64 -7.72 -12.52 26.56
CA GLU A 64 -8.86 -12.70 27.45
C GLU A 64 -10.02 -13.51 26.81
N ARG A 65 -10.17 -13.48 25.47
CA ARG A 65 -11.21 -14.25 24.77
C ARG A 65 -10.85 -15.71 24.55
N GLU A 66 -9.56 -16.04 24.38
CA GLU A 66 -9.11 -17.43 24.26
C GLU A 66 -9.14 -18.15 25.62
N GLN A 67 -8.80 -17.48 26.72
CA GLN A 67 -8.85 -18.08 28.06
C GLN A 67 -10.28 -18.34 28.58
N GLY A 68 -11.28 -17.62 28.06
CA GLY A 68 -12.69 -17.83 28.39
C GLY A 68 -13.37 -19.03 27.68
N ALA A 69 -12.74 -19.58 26.63
CA ALA A 69 -13.30 -20.68 25.85
C ALA A 69 -12.85 -22.07 26.34
N GLU A 70 -11.81 -22.14 27.17
CA GLU A 70 -11.19 -23.40 27.61
C GLU A 70 -11.74 -23.92 28.96
N ALA A 71 -12.69 -23.20 29.57
CA ALA A 71 -13.32 -23.55 30.85
C ALA A 71 -14.75 -24.10 30.69
N ARG A 72 -14.92 -25.23 29.99
CA ARG A 72 -16.13 -26.08 30.14
C ARG A 72 -15.75 -27.57 30.03
N PRO A 73 -16.01 -28.41 31.04
CA PRO A 73 -15.73 -29.84 30.96
C PRO A 73 -16.84 -30.57 30.18
N PRO A 74 -16.56 -31.70 29.50
CA PRO A 74 -17.58 -32.46 28.79
C PRO A 74 -18.29 -33.42 29.75
N GLY A 75 -19.60 -33.22 29.94
CA GLY A 75 -20.50 -34.22 30.52
C GLY A 75 -20.96 -35.21 29.45
N GLY A 76 -20.82 -36.51 29.73
CA GLY A 76 -21.15 -37.60 28.81
C GLY A 76 -22.60 -38.11 28.88
N TRP A 77 -22.80 -39.23 28.18
CA TRP A 77 -24.00 -40.10 27.98
C TRP A 77 -24.54 -39.99 26.54
N GLY A 78 -24.83 -41.08 25.81
CA GLY A 78 -24.87 -42.50 26.13
C GLY A 78 -25.01 -43.36 24.86
N ALA A 79 -24.83 -44.67 25.04
CA ALA A 79 -24.76 -45.71 24.04
C ALA A 79 -26.11 -46.09 23.40
N GLY A 80 -26.05 -46.60 22.16
CA GLY A 80 -27.12 -47.35 21.49
C GLY A 80 -26.63 -47.83 20.11
N GLY A 81 -26.41 -49.15 19.96
CA GLY A 81 -25.71 -49.74 18.82
C GLY A 81 -26.59 -50.17 17.64
N SER A 82 -25.94 -50.54 16.53
CA SER A 82 -26.16 -51.81 15.79
C SER A 82 -25.21 -51.92 14.60
N LEU A 83 -24.76 -53.14 14.32
CA LEU A 83 -23.83 -53.56 13.26
C LEU A 83 -24.58 -53.98 11.97
N GLY A 84 -23.99 -53.72 10.80
CA GLY A 84 -24.03 -54.65 9.65
C GLY A 84 -24.67 -54.17 8.34
N SER A 85 -23.86 -53.67 7.39
CA SER A 85 -23.50 -54.33 6.10
C SER A 85 -23.09 -53.34 5.00
N PRO A 86 -22.21 -53.75 4.05
CA PRO A 86 -21.51 -52.84 3.14
C PRO A 86 -22.22 -52.70 1.78
N GLY A 87 -22.21 -51.49 1.23
CA GLY A 87 -22.74 -51.24 -0.12
C GLY A 87 -22.27 -49.91 -0.68
N ASN A 88 -21.31 -49.99 -1.61
CA ASN A 88 -20.97 -49.03 -2.66
C ASN A 88 -21.15 -47.53 -2.34
N LEU A 89 -20.04 -46.86 -2.00
CA LEU A 89 -19.93 -45.43 -2.21
C LEU A 89 -18.73 -45.14 -3.10
N SER A 90 -19.06 -44.93 -4.37
CA SER A 90 -18.27 -44.25 -5.38
C SER A 90 -17.57 -43.05 -4.73
N THR A 91 -16.26 -42.96 -4.92
CA THR A 91 -15.43 -41.82 -4.56
C THR A 91 -15.95 -40.57 -5.26
N VAL A 92 -16.88 -39.87 -4.62
CA VAL A 92 -17.17 -38.46 -4.90
C VAL A 92 -16.02 -37.71 -4.26
N GLY A 93 -15.06 -37.30 -5.09
CA GLY A 93 -13.98 -36.41 -4.69
C GLY A 93 -14.58 -35.20 -3.98
N GLU A 94 -14.14 -35.02 -2.74
CA GLU A 94 -14.46 -33.89 -1.90
C GLU A 94 -14.10 -32.59 -2.66
N VAL A 95 -15.10 -31.91 -3.21
CA VAL A 95 -14.94 -30.56 -3.75
C VAL A 95 -14.74 -29.66 -2.54
N GLY A 96 -13.50 -29.58 -2.06
CA GLY A 96 -13.09 -28.53 -1.15
C GLY A 96 -13.39 -27.20 -1.80
N THR A 97 -14.41 -26.50 -1.31
CA THR A 97 -14.71 -25.12 -1.71
C THR A 97 -13.52 -24.27 -1.29
N HIS A 98 -12.52 -24.13 -2.16
CA HIS A 98 -11.38 -23.27 -1.90
C HIS A 98 -11.89 -21.83 -1.72
N GLU A 99 -11.73 -21.30 -0.51
CA GLU A 99 -12.14 -19.95 -0.16
C GLU A 99 -11.41 -18.92 -1.06
N LYS A 100 -12.15 -17.97 -1.63
CA LYS A 100 -11.62 -16.94 -2.53
C LYS A 100 -10.49 -16.16 -1.84
N GLN A 101 -9.33 -16.08 -2.47
CA GLN A 101 -8.17 -15.37 -1.93
C GLN A 101 -8.12 -13.92 -2.44
N HIS A 102 -7.79 -13.01 -1.54
CA HIS A 102 -7.73 -11.58 -1.83
C HIS A 102 -6.31 -11.08 -1.60
N ILE A 103 -5.69 -10.50 -2.62
CA ILE A 103 -4.32 -9.99 -2.54
C ILE A 103 -4.33 -8.49 -2.77
N TYR A 104 -3.80 -7.75 -1.82
CA TYR A 104 -3.51 -6.33 -1.99
C TYR A 104 -2.01 -6.14 -2.25
N VAL A 105 -1.66 -5.61 -3.42
CA VAL A 105 -0.29 -5.19 -3.73
C VAL A 105 -0.13 -3.75 -3.24
N HIS A 106 0.43 -3.61 -2.04
CA HIS A 106 0.71 -2.36 -1.37
C HIS A 106 2.05 -1.79 -1.86
N ALA A 107 2.01 -0.66 -2.53
CA ALA A 107 3.20 -0.03 -3.08
C ALA A 107 3.06 1.49 -3.07
N THR A 108 4.09 2.20 -3.51
CA THR A 108 4.00 3.63 -3.83
C THR A 108 4.53 3.90 -5.24
N TRP A 109 4.31 5.10 -5.76
CA TRP A 109 4.71 5.46 -7.14
C TRP A 109 6.18 5.16 -7.42
N ARG A 110 6.45 4.57 -8.58
CA ARG A 110 7.80 4.29 -9.12
C ARG A 110 8.61 3.21 -8.39
N THR A 111 7.99 2.45 -7.49
CA THR A 111 8.59 1.25 -6.84
C THR A 111 8.74 0.04 -7.75
N GLY A 112 8.13 0.05 -8.94
CA GLY A 112 8.09 -1.11 -9.85
C GLY A 112 6.83 -1.96 -9.72
N SER A 113 5.82 -1.48 -9.00
CA SER A 113 4.54 -2.17 -8.79
C SER A 113 3.77 -2.49 -10.07
N SER A 114 3.99 -1.77 -11.17
CA SER A 114 3.42 -2.13 -12.48
C SER A 114 3.97 -3.46 -13.00
N PHE A 115 5.26 -3.75 -12.80
CA PHE A 115 5.84 -5.04 -13.20
C PHE A 115 5.33 -6.16 -12.30
N LEU A 116 5.35 -5.96 -10.98
CA LEU A 116 4.80 -6.95 -10.03
C LEU A 116 3.33 -7.25 -10.29
N GLY A 117 2.51 -6.21 -10.53
CA GLY A 117 1.10 -6.36 -10.86
C GLY A 117 0.88 -7.07 -12.20
N GLU A 118 1.76 -6.84 -13.17
CA GLU A 118 1.69 -7.53 -14.47
C GLU A 118 1.90 -9.05 -14.32
N LEU A 119 2.78 -9.49 -13.42
CA LEU A 119 2.94 -10.94 -13.12
C LEU A 119 1.61 -11.56 -12.67
N PHE A 120 0.81 -10.85 -11.88
CA PHE A 120 -0.53 -11.30 -11.49
C PHE A 120 -1.54 -11.21 -12.65
N ASN A 121 -1.51 -10.14 -13.44
CA ASN A 121 -2.36 -9.95 -14.63
C ASN A 121 -2.22 -11.11 -15.62
N GLN A 122 -1.03 -11.72 -15.71
CA GLN A 122 -0.78 -12.84 -16.60
C GLN A 122 -1.40 -14.17 -16.15
N HIS A 123 -1.59 -14.39 -14.86
CA HIS A 123 -2.02 -15.69 -14.31
C HIS A 123 -3.51 -15.96 -14.59
N PRO A 124 -3.92 -17.11 -15.17
CA PRO A 124 -5.31 -17.36 -15.60
C PRO A 124 -6.34 -17.30 -14.47
N ASP A 125 -5.96 -17.71 -13.26
CA ASP A 125 -6.88 -17.79 -12.10
C ASP A 125 -6.99 -16.47 -11.30
N VAL A 126 -6.45 -15.36 -11.83
CA VAL A 126 -6.41 -14.05 -11.16
C VAL A 126 -7.34 -13.02 -11.83
N PHE A 127 -8.23 -12.42 -11.04
CA PHE A 127 -8.95 -11.21 -11.40
C PHE A 127 -8.14 -9.99 -10.97
N TYR A 128 -7.49 -9.31 -11.92
CA TYR A 128 -6.54 -8.22 -11.65
C TYR A 128 -7.17 -6.84 -11.83
N LEU A 129 -7.03 -5.98 -10.81
CA LEU A 129 -7.46 -4.59 -10.82
C LEU A 129 -6.27 -3.63 -10.69
N TYR A 130 -6.11 -2.75 -11.67
CA TYR A 130 -5.04 -1.75 -11.71
C TYR A 130 -5.50 -0.42 -11.10
N GLU A 131 -4.90 -0.04 -9.97
CA GLU A 131 -5.02 1.25 -9.28
C GLU A 131 -6.46 1.82 -9.16
N PRO A 132 -7.44 1.07 -8.64
CA PRO A 132 -8.81 1.55 -8.45
C PRO A 132 -8.92 2.89 -7.72
N MET A 133 -8.07 3.08 -6.70
CA MET A 133 -8.13 4.23 -5.79
C MET A 133 -7.75 5.55 -6.45
N TRP A 134 -7.28 5.51 -7.71
CA TRP A 134 -7.12 6.69 -8.54
C TRP A 134 -8.38 7.56 -8.55
N HIS A 135 -9.57 6.94 -8.63
CA HIS A 135 -10.86 7.64 -8.72
C HIS A 135 -11.14 8.45 -7.46
N VAL A 136 -10.92 7.85 -6.27
CA VAL A 136 -11.06 8.55 -4.99
C VAL A 136 -10.13 9.75 -4.92
N TRP A 137 -8.87 9.56 -5.31
CA TRP A 137 -7.86 10.63 -5.29
C TRP A 137 -8.18 11.77 -6.26
N GLN A 138 -8.71 11.45 -7.44
CA GLN A 138 -9.10 12.48 -8.40
C GLN A 138 -10.35 13.25 -7.95
N ALA A 139 -11.39 12.53 -7.52
CA ALA A 139 -12.67 13.11 -7.12
C ALA A 139 -12.55 13.99 -5.87
N LEU A 140 -11.70 13.60 -4.92
CA LEU A 140 -11.52 14.30 -3.65
C LEU A 140 -10.28 15.21 -3.62
N TYR A 141 -9.67 15.51 -4.77
CA TYR A 141 -8.55 16.45 -4.84
C TYR A 141 -9.02 17.89 -4.52
N PRO A 142 -8.26 18.71 -3.76
CA PRO A 142 -6.92 18.45 -3.19
C PRO A 142 -6.95 18.00 -1.71
N GLY A 143 -7.83 17.06 -1.33
CA GLY A 143 -7.84 16.46 0.00
C GLY A 143 -6.51 15.76 0.31
N ASP A 144 -5.99 15.84 1.54
CA ASP A 144 -4.69 15.25 1.88
C ASP A 144 -4.71 13.71 1.86
N ALA A 145 -3.57 13.08 1.59
CA ALA A 145 -3.51 11.63 1.42
C ALA A 145 -3.94 10.84 2.66
N GLU A 146 -3.79 11.38 3.86
CA GLU A 146 -4.12 10.70 5.13
C GLU A 146 -5.62 10.71 5.39
N SER A 147 -6.30 11.83 5.15
CA SER A 147 -7.76 11.90 5.29
C SER A 147 -8.52 11.00 4.31
N LEU A 148 -7.91 10.65 3.16
CA LEU A 148 -8.53 9.75 2.19
C LEU A 148 -8.51 8.28 2.60
N GLN A 149 -7.65 7.86 3.53
CA GLN A 149 -7.38 6.45 3.80
C GLN A 149 -8.64 5.65 4.18
N GLY A 150 -9.59 6.26 4.91
CA GLY A 150 -10.88 5.63 5.24
C GLY A 150 -11.72 5.30 3.99
N ALA A 151 -11.83 6.24 3.05
CA ALA A 151 -12.52 6.01 1.79
C ALA A 151 -11.82 4.95 0.92
N LEU A 152 -10.48 4.91 0.93
CA LEU A 152 -9.72 3.86 0.22
C LEU A 152 -10.01 2.47 0.79
N ARG A 153 -10.05 2.35 2.12
CA ARG A 153 -10.39 1.11 2.83
C ARG A 153 -11.79 0.62 2.46
N ASP A 154 -12.77 1.51 2.49
CA ASP A 154 -14.16 1.15 2.23
C ASP A 154 -14.36 0.77 0.75
N MET A 155 -13.70 1.47 -0.18
CA MET A 155 -13.64 1.06 -1.57
C MET A 155 -12.99 -0.32 -1.74
N LEU A 156 -11.83 -0.56 -1.13
CA LEU A 156 -11.16 -1.87 -1.16
C LEU A 156 -12.09 -2.99 -0.69
N ARG A 157 -12.84 -2.75 0.38
CA ARG A 157 -13.79 -3.72 0.94
C ARG A 157 -14.86 -4.12 -0.08
N SER A 158 -15.43 -3.16 -0.81
CA SER A 158 -16.41 -3.41 -1.87
C SER A 158 -15.78 -4.11 -3.08
N LEU A 159 -14.63 -3.64 -3.55
CA LEU A 159 -13.97 -4.19 -4.73
C LEU A 159 -13.55 -5.65 -4.54
N PHE A 160 -13.02 -6.02 -3.37
CA PHE A 160 -12.68 -7.42 -3.07
C PHE A 160 -13.91 -8.34 -3.06
N ARG A 161 -15.08 -7.81 -2.74
CA ARG A 161 -16.37 -8.52 -2.80
C ARG A 161 -17.01 -8.51 -4.20
N CYS A 162 -16.28 -8.03 -5.22
CA CYS A 162 -16.79 -7.86 -6.57
C CYS A 162 -18.03 -6.95 -6.63
N ASP A 163 -18.09 -5.92 -5.77
CA ASP A 163 -19.06 -4.83 -5.87
C ASP A 163 -18.35 -3.59 -6.44
N PHE A 164 -18.57 -3.35 -7.74
CA PHE A 164 -17.96 -2.26 -8.49
C PHE A 164 -18.86 -1.04 -8.58
N SER A 165 -20.08 -1.12 -8.05
CA SER A 165 -21.01 0.01 -7.95
C SER A 165 -20.43 1.17 -7.12
N VAL A 166 -19.57 0.87 -6.14
CA VAL A 166 -18.84 1.84 -5.31
C VAL A 166 -18.07 2.87 -6.14
N LEU A 167 -17.60 2.51 -7.34
CA LEU A 167 -16.83 3.40 -8.21
C LEU A 167 -17.68 4.56 -8.74
N ARG A 168 -19.01 4.40 -8.79
CA ARG A 168 -19.94 5.45 -9.23
C ARG A 168 -19.92 6.66 -8.32
N LEU A 169 -19.60 6.47 -7.02
CA LEU A 169 -19.46 7.56 -6.05
C LEU A 169 -18.31 8.52 -6.41
N TYR A 170 -17.33 8.04 -7.18
CA TYR A 170 -16.12 8.78 -7.54
C TYR A 170 -15.93 8.87 -9.06
N ALA A 171 -16.95 8.50 -9.83
CA ALA A 171 -16.94 8.70 -11.27
C ALA A 171 -16.91 10.21 -11.54
N PRO A 172 -16.12 10.69 -12.52
CA PRO A 172 -16.11 12.09 -12.87
C PRO A 172 -17.50 12.50 -13.35
N SER A 173 -18.26 13.21 -12.52
CA SER A 173 -19.49 13.88 -12.94
C SER A 173 -19.07 14.98 -13.90
N ARG A 174 -19.24 14.76 -15.21
CA ARG A 174 -19.26 15.89 -16.13
C ARG A 174 -20.47 16.74 -15.74
N ASP A 175 -20.17 17.96 -15.32
CA ASP A 175 -21.09 19.07 -15.02
C ASP A 175 -21.89 19.04 -13.72
N LEU A 176 -21.43 19.86 -12.77
CA LEU A 176 -22.19 20.37 -11.62
C LEU A 176 -23.37 21.30 -12.03
N ALA A 177 -23.60 21.52 -13.33
CA ALA A 177 -24.65 22.38 -13.87
C ALA A 177 -25.78 21.61 -14.60
N ALA A 178 -25.62 20.31 -14.86
CA ALA A 178 -26.65 19.49 -15.48
C ALA A 178 -27.15 18.44 -14.48
N ARG A 179 -28.19 18.79 -13.72
CA ARG A 179 -29.07 17.80 -13.08
C ARG A 179 -29.85 17.07 -14.17
N ALA A 180 -29.19 16.18 -14.90
CA ALA A 180 -29.83 15.11 -15.64
C ALA A 180 -29.92 13.88 -14.70
N PRO A 181 -31.06 13.19 -14.59
CA PRO A 181 -31.23 12.08 -13.64
C PRO A 181 -30.51 10.80 -14.05
N ASP A 182 -29.99 10.73 -15.28
CA ASP A 182 -29.27 9.57 -15.80
C ASP A 182 -27.75 9.81 -15.73
N SER A 183 -27.17 9.40 -14.59
CA SER A 183 -25.72 9.24 -14.45
C SER A 183 -25.16 8.42 -15.60
N THR A 184 -24.36 9.04 -16.46
CA THR A 184 -23.69 8.41 -17.61
C THR A 184 -23.04 7.08 -17.20
N ASN A 185 -23.45 6.00 -17.86
CA ASN A 185 -23.07 4.61 -17.54
C ASN A 185 -21.55 4.44 -17.41
N LEU A 186 -21.03 4.35 -16.19
CA LEU A 186 -19.63 3.97 -15.94
C LEU A 186 -19.37 2.58 -16.54
N THR A 187 -18.37 2.47 -17.40
CA THR A 187 -17.98 1.22 -18.08
C THR A 187 -16.50 0.92 -17.84
N THR A 188 -16.05 -0.26 -18.25
CA THR A 188 -14.62 -0.63 -18.22
C THR A 188 -13.71 0.35 -18.96
N ALA A 189 -14.22 1.11 -19.95
CA ALA A 189 -13.41 1.99 -20.79
C ALA A 189 -12.69 3.13 -20.04
N THR A 190 -13.09 3.45 -18.81
CA THR A 190 -12.42 4.45 -17.96
C THR A 190 -11.73 3.85 -16.74
N LEU A 191 -11.80 2.53 -16.57
CA LEU A 191 -11.36 1.84 -15.36
C LEU A 191 -10.12 0.97 -15.60
N PHE A 192 -9.42 0.67 -14.51
CA PHE A 192 -8.47 -0.44 -14.38
C PHE A 192 -7.41 -0.59 -15.48
N ARG A 193 -7.03 0.52 -16.12
CA ARG A 193 -6.13 0.52 -17.28
C ARG A 193 -6.57 -0.54 -18.31
N TRP A 194 -7.84 -0.51 -18.66
CA TRP A 194 -8.52 -1.59 -19.39
C TRP A 194 -7.80 -2.07 -20.65
N ARG A 195 -7.19 -1.17 -21.44
CA ARG A 195 -6.47 -1.51 -22.69
C ARG A 195 -5.32 -2.49 -22.51
N THR A 196 -4.80 -2.64 -21.29
CA THR A 196 -3.74 -3.59 -20.96
C THR A 196 -4.17 -4.62 -19.90
N ASN A 197 -5.44 -4.59 -19.49
CA ASN A 197 -5.97 -5.48 -18.47
C ASN A 197 -6.39 -6.79 -19.12
N LYS A 198 -5.75 -7.89 -18.76
CA LYS A 198 -5.96 -9.17 -19.44
C LYS A 198 -7.35 -9.76 -19.15
N VAL A 199 -7.96 -9.44 -18.01
CA VAL A 199 -9.34 -9.85 -17.72
C VAL A 199 -10.31 -9.16 -18.68
N ILE A 200 -10.13 -7.86 -18.93
CA ILE A 200 -11.03 -7.09 -19.79
C ILE A 200 -10.75 -7.37 -21.27
N CYS A 201 -9.48 -7.50 -21.65
CA CYS A 201 -9.02 -7.79 -23.01
C CYS A 201 -8.98 -9.30 -23.32
N SER A 202 -9.90 -10.10 -22.78
CA SER A 202 -10.05 -11.52 -23.12
C SER A 202 -11.51 -11.98 -22.98
N PRO A 203 -11.90 -13.12 -23.57
CA PRO A 203 -13.23 -13.69 -23.38
C PRO A 203 -13.48 -14.04 -21.90
N PRO A 204 -14.73 -13.92 -21.39
CA PRO A 204 -15.94 -13.57 -22.14
C PRO A 204 -16.21 -12.07 -22.28
N LEU A 205 -15.44 -11.21 -21.59
CA LEU A 205 -15.67 -9.75 -21.61
C LEU A 205 -15.32 -9.12 -22.95
N CYS A 206 -14.35 -9.70 -23.66
CA CYS A 206 -14.01 -9.35 -25.03
C CYS A 206 -13.92 -10.62 -25.90
N PRO A 207 -15.04 -11.02 -26.55
CA PRO A 207 -15.05 -12.21 -27.41
C PRO A 207 -14.13 -12.12 -28.63
N ALA A 208 -13.92 -10.90 -29.16
CA ALA A 208 -13.05 -10.64 -30.30
C ALA A 208 -11.57 -10.40 -29.91
N ALA A 209 -11.19 -10.69 -28.66
CA ALA A 209 -9.83 -10.49 -28.22
C ALA A 209 -8.84 -11.33 -29.04
N PRO A 210 -7.67 -10.78 -29.41
CA PRO A 210 -6.70 -11.46 -30.25
C PRO A 210 -6.02 -12.65 -29.57
N ARG A 211 -6.10 -12.75 -28.23
CA ARG A 211 -5.42 -13.78 -27.43
C ARG A 211 -6.34 -14.30 -26.34
N ALA A 212 -6.15 -15.57 -25.99
CA ALA A 212 -6.88 -16.22 -24.91
C ALA A 212 -6.39 -15.77 -23.53
N ARG A 213 -7.26 -15.85 -22.51
CA ARG A 213 -6.91 -15.50 -21.11
C ARG A 213 -5.73 -16.31 -20.55
N THR A 214 -5.56 -17.54 -21.02
CA THR A 214 -4.53 -18.50 -20.61
C THR A 214 -3.16 -18.24 -21.24
N GLU A 215 -3.10 -17.54 -22.38
CA GLU A 215 -1.85 -17.29 -23.10
C GLU A 215 -1.04 -16.20 -22.40
N VAL A 216 0.17 -16.50 -21.93
CA VAL A 216 1.02 -15.53 -21.24
C VAL A 216 1.71 -14.59 -22.24
N GLY A 217 1.53 -13.28 -22.05
CA GLY A 217 2.10 -12.23 -22.90
C GLY A 217 1.48 -10.87 -22.62
N LEU A 218 2.19 -9.80 -22.93
CA LEU A 218 1.66 -8.44 -22.81
C LEU A 218 0.47 -8.26 -23.77
N VAL A 219 -0.58 -7.63 -23.27
CA VAL A 219 -1.70 -7.18 -24.10
C VAL A 219 -1.25 -5.96 -24.89
N GLU A 220 -1.43 -5.99 -26.21
CA GLU A 220 -1.21 -4.82 -27.05
C GLU A 220 -2.38 -3.84 -26.91
N ASP A 221 -2.09 -2.61 -26.49
CA ASP A 221 -3.10 -1.62 -26.13
C ASP A 221 -4.01 -1.23 -27.31
N THR A 222 -3.44 -1.03 -28.50
CA THR A 222 -4.22 -0.65 -29.70
C THR A 222 -5.07 -1.80 -30.22
N ALA A 223 -4.58 -3.03 -30.16
CA ALA A 223 -5.35 -4.20 -30.59
C ALA A 223 -6.54 -4.47 -29.68
N CYS A 224 -6.36 -4.37 -28.36
CA CYS A 224 -7.47 -4.49 -27.42
C CYS A 224 -8.48 -3.34 -27.61
N GLU A 225 -8.01 -2.10 -27.77
CA GLU A 225 -8.90 -0.95 -27.94
C GLU A 225 -9.78 -1.04 -29.19
N ARG A 226 -9.25 -1.58 -30.29
CA ARG A 226 -10.01 -1.80 -31.54
C ARG A 226 -11.01 -2.95 -31.44
N SER A 227 -10.69 -3.99 -30.67
CA SER A 227 -11.43 -5.26 -30.68
C SER A 227 -12.45 -5.38 -29.54
N CYS A 228 -12.27 -4.62 -28.45
CA CYS A 228 -13.03 -4.80 -27.21
C CYS A 228 -13.94 -3.60 -26.92
N PRO A 229 -15.28 -3.77 -26.94
CA PRO A 229 -16.22 -2.69 -26.62
C PRO A 229 -16.23 -2.37 -25.12
N PRO A 230 -16.71 -1.16 -24.72
CA PRO A 230 -16.95 -0.84 -23.32
C PRO A 230 -17.94 -1.81 -22.67
N VAL A 231 -17.58 -2.34 -21.50
CA VAL A 231 -18.38 -3.34 -20.79
C VAL A 231 -19.04 -2.71 -19.55
N PRO A 232 -20.33 -2.96 -19.29
CA PRO A 232 -20.99 -2.48 -18.08
C PRO A 232 -20.44 -3.15 -16.82
N LEU A 233 -20.42 -2.43 -15.70
CA LEU A 233 -19.86 -2.94 -14.44
C LEU A 233 -20.50 -4.25 -13.98
N ARG A 234 -21.81 -4.43 -14.19
CA ARG A 234 -22.52 -5.66 -13.79
C ARG A 234 -21.93 -6.92 -14.44
N ALA A 235 -21.53 -6.83 -15.71
CA ALA A 235 -20.87 -7.95 -16.39
C ALA A 235 -19.47 -8.20 -15.83
N LEU A 236 -18.73 -7.13 -15.51
CA LEU A 236 -17.42 -7.24 -14.87
C LEU A 236 -17.51 -7.83 -13.45
N GLU A 237 -18.53 -7.47 -12.66
CA GLU A 237 -18.80 -8.03 -11.33
C GLU A 237 -19.16 -9.53 -11.43
N ALA A 238 -20.00 -9.90 -12.40
CA ALA A 238 -20.34 -11.30 -12.65
C ALA A 238 -19.11 -12.12 -13.01
N GLU A 239 -18.19 -11.55 -13.79
CA GLU A 239 -16.93 -12.18 -14.14
C GLU A 239 -16.00 -12.29 -12.92
N CYS A 240 -15.84 -11.22 -12.14
CA CYS A 240 -15.04 -11.21 -10.91
C CYS A 240 -15.42 -12.33 -9.92
N ARG A 241 -16.72 -12.63 -9.80
CA ARG A 241 -17.21 -13.68 -8.88
C ARG A 241 -16.67 -15.06 -9.24
N LYS A 242 -16.37 -15.35 -10.51
CA LYS A 242 -15.87 -16.65 -10.99
C LYS A 242 -14.41 -16.93 -10.62
N TYR A 243 -13.59 -15.90 -10.43
CA TYR A 243 -12.16 -16.06 -10.20
C TYR A 243 -11.86 -16.47 -8.74
N PRO A 244 -10.97 -17.45 -8.50
CA PRO A 244 -10.61 -17.86 -7.15
C PRO A 244 -9.69 -16.87 -6.44
N VAL A 245 -8.98 -16.00 -7.19
CA VAL A 245 -8.08 -15.00 -6.61
C VAL A 245 -8.38 -13.61 -7.19
N VAL A 246 -8.55 -12.61 -6.31
CA VAL A 246 -8.70 -11.19 -6.69
C VAL A 246 -7.45 -10.45 -6.26
N VAL A 247 -6.79 -9.76 -7.20
CA VAL A 247 -5.59 -8.97 -6.93
C VAL A 247 -5.88 -7.51 -7.22
N ILE A 248 -5.74 -6.66 -6.20
CA ILE A 248 -5.81 -5.21 -6.33
C ILE A 248 -4.42 -4.64 -6.14
N LYS A 249 -3.91 -3.97 -7.16
CA LYS A 249 -2.64 -3.24 -7.08
C LYS A 249 -2.92 -1.76 -6.93
N ASP A 250 -2.28 -1.12 -5.96
CA ASP A 250 -2.41 0.32 -5.77
C ASP A 250 -1.11 1.00 -5.29
N VAL A 251 -1.11 2.33 -5.32
CA VAL A 251 0.02 3.19 -4.95
C VAL A 251 -0.36 4.34 -4.00
N ARG A 252 -1.64 4.43 -3.61
CA ARG A 252 -2.28 5.59 -2.94
C ARG A 252 -2.67 5.35 -1.47
N LEU A 253 -2.65 4.11 -1.02
CA LEU A 253 -2.73 3.79 0.41
C LEU A 253 -1.34 4.03 1.01
N LEU A 254 -1.24 4.85 2.06
CA LEU A 254 0.04 5.23 2.67
C LEU A 254 0.25 4.61 4.05
N ASP A 255 -0.79 4.03 4.65
CA ASP A 255 -0.72 3.45 5.99
C ASP A 255 -1.28 2.03 5.97
N LEU A 256 -0.39 1.05 6.15
CA LEU A 256 -0.74 -0.37 6.21
C LEU A 256 -1.74 -0.68 7.34
N GLY A 257 -1.74 0.08 8.43
CA GLY A 257 -2.66 -0.08 9.56
C GLY A 257 -4.12 0.07 9.17
N VAL A 258 -4.41 0.83 8.11
CA VAL A 258 -5.75 1.04 7.56
C VAL A 258 -6.38 -0.26 7.05
N LEU A 259 -5.56 -1.27 6.71
CA LEU A 259 -6.03 -2.56 6.23
C LEU A 259 -6.41 -3.54 7.34
N VAL A 260 -6.12 -3.24 8.61
CA VAL A 260 -6.40 -4.15 9.74
C VAL A 260 -7.87 -4.60 9.80
N PRO A 261 -8.87 -3.73 9.63
CA PRO A 261 -10.26 -4.16 9.62
C PRO A 261 -10.58 -5.15 8.50
N LEU A 262 -9.95 -5.02 7.32
CA LEU A 262 -10.14 -5.93 6.20
C LEU A 262 -9.39 -7.25 6.41
N LEU A 263 -8.23 -7.22 7.07
CA LEU A 263 -7.45 -8.39 7.42
C LEU A 263 -8.11 -9.25 8.51
N ARG A 264 -8.98 -8.65 9.33
CA ARG A 264 -9.80 -9.33 10.36
C ARG A 264 -11.19 -9.73 9.86
N ASP A 265 -11.61 -9.25 8.69
CA ASP A 265 -12.95 -9.52 8.15
C ASP A 265 -13.04 -11.00 7.74
N PRO A 266 -13.90 -11.82 8.38
CA PRO A 266 -14.00 -13.24 8.07
C PRO A 266 -14.55 -13.51 6.66
N GLY A 267 -15.18 -12.51 6.02
CA GLY A 267 -15.60 -12.61 4.62
C GLY A 267 -14.49 -12.28 3.61
N LEU A 268 -13.28 -11.97 4.07
CA LEU A 268 -12.13 -11.66 3.23
C LEU A 268 -10.89 -12.46 3.65
N ASN A 269 -10.47 -13.41 2.82
CA ASN A 269 -9.17 -14.03 2.94
C ASN A 269 -8.05 -13.11 2.38
N LEU A 270 -7.86 -11.95 3.02
CA LEU A 270 -6.92 -10.92 2.58
C LEU A 270 -5.47 -11.27 2.96
N LYS A 271 -4.57 -11.06 2.00
CA LYS A 271 -3.12 -11.05 2.17
C LYS A 271 -2.53 -9.79 1.52
N VAL A 272 -1.44 -9.28 2.05
CA VAL A 272 -0.78 -8.06 1.58
C VAL A 272 0.61 -8.39 1.07
N VAL A 273 0.91 -8.00 -0.18
CA VAL A 273 2.27 -7.99 -0.73
C VAL A 273 2.75 -6.55 -0.75
N GLN A 274 3.70 -6.21 0.11
CA GLN A 274 4.27 -4.86 0.15
C GLN A 274 5.59 -4.80 -0.64
N LEU A 275 5.60 -3.95 -1.66
CA LEU A 275 6.75 -3.74 -2.53
C LEU A 275 7.54 -2.49 -2.12
N PHE A 276 8.82 -2.68 -1.86
CA PHE A 276 9.79 -1.62 -1.62
C PHE A 276 10.81 -1.55 -2.76
N ARG A 277 11.45 -0.39 -2.90
CA ARG A 277 12.55 -0.16 -3.85
C ARG A 277 13.51 0.84 -3.23
N ASP A 278 14.77 0.81 -3.62
CA ASP A 278 15.75 1.81 -3.21
C ASP A 278 15.20 3.23 -3.42
N PRO A 279 15.08 4.06 -2.37
CA PRO A 279 14.47 5.39 -2.47
C PRO A 279 15.24 6.31 -3.43
N ARG A 280 16.54 6.10 -3.65
CA ARG A 280 17.35 6.85 -4.63
C ARG A 280 16.93 6.49 -6.06
N ALA A 281 16.71 5.19 -6.31
CA ALA A 281 16.17 4.71 -7.59
C ALA A 281 14.73 5.21 -7.81
N VAL A 282 13.90 5.23 -6.77
CA VAL A 282 12.55 5.82 -6.81
C VAL A 282 12.63 7.31 -7.13
N HIS A 283 13.48 8.07 -6.45
CA HIS A 283 13.67 9.50 -6.68
C HIS A 283 14.05 9.81 -8.14
N ASN A 284 15.10 9.15 -8.66
CA ASN A 284 15.52 9.26 -10.06
C ASN A 284 14.36 8.98 -11.02
N SER A 285 13.57 7.93 -10.74
CA SER A 285 12.43 7.56 -11.56
C SER A 285 11.27 8.57 -11.49
N ARG A 286 11.06 9.21 -10.33
CA ARG A 286 10.06 10.26 -10.15
C ARG A 286 10.44 11.52 -10.92
N LEU A 287 11.70 11.95 -10.90
CA LEU A 287 12.18 13.12 -11.65
C LEU A 287 11.92 12.97 -13.16
N LYS A 288 12.13 11.77 -13.72
CA LYS A 288 11.78 11.46 -15.12
C LYS A 288 10.28 11.52 -15.42
N SER A 289 9.43 11.40 -14.39
CA SER A 289 7.97 11.37 -14.51
C SER A 289 7.31 12.61 -13.89
N ARG A 290 8.05 13.72 -13.77
CA ARG A 290 7.65 14.92 -12.99
C ARG A 290 6.26 15.46 -13.31
N GLN A 291 5.91 15.56 -14.60
CA GLN A 291 4.62 16.10 -15.03
C GLN A 291 3.47 15.18 -14.58
N GLY A 292 3.64 13.87 -14.69
CA GLY A 292 2.60 12.89 -14.35
C GLY A 292 2.49 12.54 -12.86
N LEU A 293 3.33 13.13 -11.99
CA LEU A 293 3.31 12.89 -10.55
C LEU A 293 3.11 14.16 -9.72
N LEU A 294 3.04 15.33 -10.35
CA LEU A 294 2.97 16.60 -9.64
C LEU A 294 1.71 16.69 -8.75
N ARG A 295 0.55 16.34 -9.32
CA ARG A 295 -0.74 16.39 -8.63
C ARG A 295 -0.75 15.49 -7.38
N GLU A 296 -0.33 14.24 -7.52
CA GLU A 296 -0.24 13.30 -6.41
C GLU A 296 0.82 13.72 -5.38
N SER A 297 1.96 14.29 -5.83
CA SER A 297 3.01 14.77 -4.92
C SER A 297 2.51 15.91 -4.04
N ILE A 298 1.72 16.85 -4.61
CA ILE A 298 1.07 17.92 -3.84
C ILE A 298 0.13 17.32 -2.79
N GLN A 299 -0.68 16.33 -3.18
CA GLN A 299 -1.66 15.71 -2.31
C GLN A 299 -1.02 14.96 -1.12
N VAL A 300 0.07 14.23 -1.38
CA VAL A 300 0.91 13.59 -0.35
C VAL A 300 1.51 14.63 0.59
N LEU A 301 1.98 15.77 0.07
CA LEU A 301 2.61 16.80 0.89
C LEU A 301 1.66 17.54 1.83
N ARG A 302 0.38 17.63 1.48
CA ARG A 302 -0.63 18.22 2.35
C ARG A 302 -0.79 17.45 3.67
N THR A 303 -0.48 16.15 3.68
CA THR A 303 -0.44 15.34 4.91
C THR A 303 0.58 15.88 5.92
N ARG A 304 1.73 16.40 5.45
CA ARG A 304 2.79 16.92 6.32
C ARG A 304 2.34 18.12 7.16
N GLN A 305 1.46 18.98 6.64
CA GLN A 305 0.95 20.15 7.39
C GLN A 305 0.10 19.75 8.61
N ARG A 306 -0.47 18.53 8.61
CA ARG A 306 -1.22 17.96 9.74
C ARG A 306 -0.30 17.17 10.68
N SER A 307 0.66 16.42 10.12
CA SER A 307 1.71 15.72 10.87
C SER A 307 2.57 16.69 11.68
N GLU A 308 2.95 17.86 11.18
CA GLU A 308 3.71 18.89 11.93
C GLU A 308 2.97 19.37 13.19
N ARG A 309 1.63 19.40 13.21
CA ARG A 309 0.87 19.65 14.45
C ARG A 309 0.98 18.49 15.42
N PHE A 310 0.92 17.26 14.92
CA PHE A 310 1.12 16.04 15.71
C PHE A 310 2.56 15.93 16.25
N HIS A 311 3.56 16.29 15.45
CA HIS A 311 4.96 16.33 15.83
C HIS A 311 5.21 17.42 16.88
N ARG A 312 4.55 18.58 16.79
CA ARG A 312 4.55 19.59 17.88
C ARG A 312 3.91 19.06 19.16
N VAL A 313 2.84 18.27 19.07
CA VAL A 313 2.23 17.61 20.22
C VAL A 313 3.16 16.55 20.82
N LEU A 314 3.81 15.73 19.99
CA LEU A 314 4.80 14.73 20.43
C LEU A 314 6.07 15.36 21.01
N LEU A 315 6.52 16.51 20.47
CA LEU A 315 7.60 17.34 21.03
C LEU A 315 7.20 17.94 22.39
N ALA A 316 5.94 18.37 22.55
CA ALA A 316 5.42 18.86 23.83
C ALA A 316 5.33 17.74 24.89
N HIS A 317 5.20 16.49 24.47
CA HIS A 317 5.18 15.31 25.34
C HIS A 317 6.54 14.59 25.44
N GLY A 318 7.63 15.17 24.91
CA GLY A 318 8.99 14.64 25.04
C GLY A 318 9.29 13.36 24.26
N VAL A 319 8.43 12.99 23.30
CA VAL A 319 8.51 11.72 22.55
C VAL A 319 9.38 11.82 21.29
N ALA A 320 9.70 13.03 20.82
CA ALA A 320 10.51 13.27 19.63
C ALA A 320 11.62 14.30 19.89
N ALA A 321 12.78 14.16 19.24
CA ALA A 321 13.87 15.13 19.30
C ALA A 321 13.63 16.29 18.31
N ARG A 322 13.96 17.52 18.72
CA ARG A 322 13.89 18.72 17.87
C ARG A 322 14.77 18.57 16.62
N PRO A 323 14.24 18.78 15.39
CA PRO A 323 15.08 19.12 14.26
C PRO A 323 15.43 20.60 14.37
N GLY A 324 16.64 20.88 14.85
CA GLY A 324 17.27 22.19 14.69
C GLY A 324 17.73 22.36 13.24
N GLY A 325 17.17 23.34 12.53
CA GLY A 325 17.61 23.71 11.20
C GLY A 325 17.03 25.07 10.81
N GLN A 326 17.88 26.10 10.82
CA GLN A 326 17.59 27.42 10.26
C GLN A 326 17.04 27.28 8.84
N ALA A 327 16.00 28.06 8.51
CA ALA A 327 15.50 28.22 7.16
C ALA A 327 16.59 28.81 6.25
N ARG A 328 17.46 27.96 5.70
CA ARG A 328 18.38 28.34 4.63
C ARG A 328 17.56 28.61 3.37
N ALA A 329 17.88 29.71 2.71
CA ALA A 329 17.33 30.07 1.41
C ALA A 329 17.45 28.88 0.44
N ILE A 330 16.31 28.45 -0.10
CA ILE A 330 16.21 27.33 -1.03
C ILE A 330 16.85 27.77 -2.35
N PRO A 331 17.83 27.03 -2.91
CA PRO A 331 18.36 27.30 -4.25
C PRO A 331 17.22 27.27 -5.28
N SER A 332 17.41 27.87 -6.45
CA SER A 332 16.45 27.90 -7.57
C SER A 332 16.20 26.51 -8.20
N VAL A 333 15.69 25.56 -7.41
CA VAL A 333 15.19 24.28 -7.89
C VAL A 333 13.81 24.54 -8.52
N PRO A 334 13.53 24.00 -9.73
CA PRO A 334 12.20 24.11 -10.33
C PRO A 334 11.12 23.71 -9.32
N ARG A 335 10.06 24.52 -9.16
CA ARG A 335 8.99 24.28 -8.15
C ARG A 335 8.47 22.84 -8.15
N THR A 336 8.44 22.18 -9.31
CA THR A 336 8.02 20.78 -9.45
C THR A 336 8.94 19.79 -8.73
N ASP A 337 10.25 19.97 -8.85
CA ASP A 337 11.24 19.05 -8.31
C ASP A 337 11.21 19.10 -6.78
N PHE A 338 10.99 20.30 -6.22
CA PHE A 338 10.74 20.48 -4.78
C PHE A 338 9.56 19.62 -4.29
N PHE A 339 8.40 19.64 -4.98
CA PHE A 339 7.25 18.83 -4.59
C PHE A 339 7.54 17.33 -4.70
N LEU A 340 8.24 16.91 -5.75
CA LEU A 340 8.58 15.50 -5.95
C LEU A 340 9.54 14.97 -4.88
N THR A 341 10.56 15.75 -4.55
CA THR A 341 11.54 15.42 -3.51
C THR A 341 10.88 15.38 -2.15
N SER A 342 10.13 16.43 -1.79
CA SER A 342 9.51 16.54 -0.47
C SER A 342 8.43 15.45 -0.27
N ALA A 343 7.70 15.08 -1.32
CA ALA A 343 6.72 13.99 -1.25
C ALA A 343 7.38 12.63 -1.00
N LEU A 344 8.62 12.43 -1.47
CA LEU A 344 9.38 11.22 -1.19
C LEU A 344 9.72 11.09 0.29
N GLU A 345 9.98 12.19 0.99
CA GLU A 345 10.22 12.17 2.45
C GLU A 345 9.01 11.59 3.18
N VAL A 346 7.81 12.10 2.89
CA VAL A 346 6.54 11.61 3.47
C VAL A 346 6.29 10.14 3.13
N ILE A 347 6.66 9.71 1.92
CA ILE A 347 6.56 8.30 1.51
C ILE A 347 7.54 7.42 2.30
N CYS A 348 8.76 7.89 2.55
CA CYS A 348 9.74 7.14 3.35
C CYS A 348 9.33 7.06 4.82
N GLU A 349 8.70 8.11 5.37
CA GLU A 349 8.09 8.05 6.71
C GLU A 349 6.95 7.03 6.76
N ALA A 350 6.09 6.99 5.74
CA ALA A 350 5.04 5.99 5.60
C ALA A 350 5.60 4.56 5.53
N TRP A 351 6.63 4.33 4.72
CA TRP A 351 7.34 3.05 4.68
C TRP A 351 7.92 2.65 6.03
N LEU A 352 8.51 3.60 6.76
CA LEU A 352 9.03 3.33 8.10
C LEU A 352 7.91 2.88 9.04
N ARG A 353 6.78 3.58 9.06
CA ARG A 353 5.61 3.19 9.88
C ARG A 353 5.12 1.80 9.53
N ASP A 354 4.97 1.49 8.25
CA ASP A 354 4.54 0.17 7.78
C ASP A 354 5.52 -0.94 8.19
N LEU A 355 6.83 -0.69 8.06
CA LEU A 355 7.87 -1.66 8.45
C LEU A 355 7.88 -1.93 9.95
N LEU A 356 7.71 -0.89 10.77
CA LEU A 356 7.62 -1.03 12.23
C LEU A 356 6.32 -1.75 12.62
N PHE A 357 5.20 -1.41 11.98
CA PHE A 357 3.92 -2.07 12.16
C PHE A 357 4.01 -3.56 11.84
N ALA A 358 4.57 -3.92 10.67
CA ALA A 358 4.73 -5.31 10.26
C ALA A 358 5.71 -6.10 11.16
N ARG A 359 6.74 -5.43 11.70
CA ARG A 359 7.70 -6.04 12.63
C ARG A 359 7.05 -6.38 13.98
N GLY A 360 6.15 -5.52 14.47
CA GLY A 360 5.40 -5.72 15.71
C GLY A 360 4.13 -6.57 15.56
N ALA A 361 3.84 -7.08 14.35
CA ALA A 361 2.59 -7.77 14.07
C ALA A 361 2.50 -9.17 14.74
N PRO A 362 1.30 -9.56 15.23
CA PRO A 362 1.07 -10.91 15.75
C PRO A 362 1.25 -11.98 14.66
N THR A 363 1.41 -13.24 15.08
CA THR A 363 1.68 -14.39 14.20
C THR A 363 0.67 -14.53 13.06
N TRP A 364 -0.63 -14.37 13.36
CA TRP A 364 -1.70 -14.50 12.37
C TRP A 364 -1.58 -13.45 11.25
N LEU A 365 -1.17 -12.22 11.59
CA LEU A 365 -1.01 -11.14 10.62
C LEU A 365 0.29 -11.30 9.82
N ARG A 366 1.38 -11.73 10.47
CA ARG A 366 2.65 -12.02 9.78
C ARG A 366 2.49 -13.07 8.67
N ARG A 367 1.63 -14.08 8.87
CA ARG A 367 1.32 -15.09 7.83
C ARG A 367 0.57 -14.52 6.62
N ARG A 368 -0.10 -13.37 6.79
CA ARG A 368 -0.86 -12.68 5.74
C ARG A 368 -0.10 -11.52 5.11
N TYR A 369 1.18 -11.32 5.45
CA TYR A 369 1.99 -10.22 4.95
C TYR A 369 3.29 -10.71 4.29
N LEU A 370 3.56 -10.25 3.07
CA LEU A 370 4.78 -10.54 2.33
C LEU A 370 5.53 -9.25 1.99
N ARG A 371 6.74 -9.11 2.53
CA ARG A 371 7.69 -8.07 2.15
C ARG A 371 8.53 -8.51 0.93
N LEU A 372 8.58 -7.65 -0.09
CA LEU A 372 9.37 -7.84 -1.30
C LEU A 372 10.15 -6.56 -1.65
N ARG A 373 11.43 -6.71 -2.03
CA ARG A 373 12.21 -5.62 -2.64
C ARG A 373 12.20 -5.78 -4.15
N TYR A 374 12.08 -4.67 -4.87
CA TYR A 374 12.12 -4.64 -6.33
C TYR A 374 13.45 -5.20 -6.85
N GLU A 375 14.55 -4.92 -6.17
CA GLU A 375 15.89 -5.42 -6.51
C GLU A 375 15.94 -6.95 -6.49
N ASP A 376 15.35 -7.59 -5.48
CA ASP A 376 15.27 -9.06 -5.40
C ASP A 376 14.39 -9.62 -6.53
N LEU A 377 13.27 -8.94 -6.84
CA LEU A 377 12.34 -9.32 -7.91
C LEU A 377 13.00 -9.27 -9.30
N VAL A 378 13.87 -8.30 -9.57
CA VAL A 378 14.53 -8.17 -10.88
C VAL A 378 15.82 -8.98 -10.97
N TRP A 379 16.50 -9.22 -9.84
CA TRP A 379 17.72 -10.01 -9.83
C TRP A 379 17.43 -11.50 -9.94
N GLN A 380 16.40 -11.97 -9.21
CA GLN A 380 15.98 -13.38 -9.13
C GLN A 380 14.48 -13.55 -9.49
N PRO A 381 14.07 -13.22 -10.73
CA PRO A 381 12.66 -13.14 -11.11
C PRO A 381 11.89 -14.45 -10.91
N GLN A 382 12.46 -15.60 -11.29
CA GLN A 382 11.80 -16.90 -11.16
C GLN A 382 11.62 -17.33 -9.69
N ALA A 383 12.64 -17.11 -8.85
CA ALA A 383 12.56 -17.45 -7.43
C ALA A 383 11.54 -16.57 -6.70
N GLN A 384 11.52 -15.26 -6.98
CA GLN A 384 10.55 -14.35 -6.38
C GLN A 384 9.13 -14.60 -6.93
N LEU A 385 8.96 -14.91 -8.21
CA LEU A 385 7.68 -15.32 -8.79
C LEU A 385 7.14 -16.58 -8.10
N SER A 386 7.96 -17.61 -7.96
CA SER A 386 7.59 -18.84 -7.26
C SER A 386 7.16 -18.58 -5.81
N ARG A 387 7.88 -17.69 -5.10
CA ARG A 387 7.52 -17.27 -3.73
C ARG A 387 6.20 -16.48 -3.71
N LEU A 388 5.96 -15.61 -4.68
CA LEU A 388 4.73 -14.83 -4.81
C LEU A 388 3.51 -15.72 -5.08
N LEU A 389 3.61 -16.65 -6.05
CA LEU A 389 2.52 -17.57 -6.39
C LEU A 389 2.15 -18.46 -5.22
N ARG A 390 3.14 -19.05 -4.52
CA ARG A 390 2.89 -19.84 -3.30
C ARG A 390 2.20 -19.03 -2.21
N PHE A 391 2.69 -17.81 -1.94
CA PHE A 391 2.07 -16.92 -0.95
C PHE A 391 0.61 -16.58 -1.32
N ALA A 392 0.36 -16.35 -2.61
CA ALA A 392 -0.96 -16.06 -3.15
C ALA A 392 -1.84 -17.29 -3.36
N GLY A 393 -1.38 -18.51 -3.02
CA GLY A 393 -2.13 -19.77 -3.22
C GLY A 393 -2.39 -20.12 -4.69
N LEU A 394 -1.59 -19.56 -5.60
CA LEU A 394 -1.71 -19.78 -7.03
C LEU A 394 -0.80 -20.93 -7.48
N ARG A 395 -1.28 -21.70 -8.46
CA ARG A 395 -0.52 -22.76 -9.12
C ARG A 395 0.62 -22.17 -9.96
N ALA A 396 1.72 -22.90 -10.09
CA ALA A 396 2.79 -22.51 -10.99
C ALA A 396 2.36 -22.66 -12.45
N VAL A 397 2.78 -21.73 -13.30
CA VAL A 397 2.55 -21.77 -14.75
C VAL A 397 3.88 -21.52 -15.43
N ALA A 398 4.42 -22.53 -16.12
CA ALA A 398 5.78 -22.50 -16.68
C ALA A 398 6.03 -21.29 -17.61
N ALA A 399 5.03 -20.88 -18.39
CA ALA A 399 5.14 -19.72 -19.26
C ALA A 399 5.36 -18.40 -18.51
N LEU A 400 4.90 -18.28 -17.25
CA LEU A 400 5.14 -17.09 -16.43
C LEU A 400 6.61 -16.96 -16.00
N ASP A 401 7.34 -18.06 -15.83
CA ASP A 401 8.77 -18.01 -15.50
C ASP A 401 9.58 -17.37 -16.64
N ALA A 402 9.33 -17.83 -17.87
CA ALA A 402 9.93 -17.25 -19.07
C ALA A 402 9.51 -15.77 -19.26
N PHE A 403 8.24 -15.45 -19.02
CA PHE A 403 7.73 -14.08 -19.07
C PHE A 403 8.43 -13.17 -18.06
N ALA A 404 8.56 -13.59 -16.80
CA ALA A 404 9.22 -12.80 -15.76
C ALA A 404 10.70 -12.56 -16.10
N LEU A 405 11.39 -13.56 -16.65
CA LEU A 405 12.76 -13.43 -17.11
C LEU A 405 12.88 -12.44 -18.27
N ASN A 406 12.04 -12.59 -19.30
CA ASN A 406 12.06 -11.74 -20.49
C ASN A 406 11.73 -10.28 -20.15
N MET A 407 10.77 -10.04 -19.26
CA MET A 407 10.40 -8.69 -18.83
C MET A 407 11.54 -7.95 -18.11
N THR A 408 12.48 -8.67 -17.49
CA THR A 408 13.61 -8.09 -16.74
C THR A 408 14.92 -8.05 -17.51
N ARG A 409 15.01 -8.77 -18.64
CA ARG A 409 16.19 -8.86 -19.52
C ARG A 409 15.91 -8.39 -20.95
N GLY A 410 14.78 -7.71 -21.16
CA GLY A 410 14.36 -7.27 -22.49
C GLY A 410 15.24 -6.15 -23.05
N ALA A 411 15.25 -6.01 -24.37
CA ALA A 411 16.06 -5.03 -25.08
C ALA A 411 15.32 -3.71 -25.38
N ALA A 412 14.09 -3.51 -24.86
CA ALA A 412 13.36 -2.27 -25.16
C ALA A 412 14.08 -1.07 -24.54
N TYR A 413 14.57 -0.18 -25.41
CA TYR A 413 15.10 1.12 -24.99
C TYR A 413 14.01 1.93 -24.28
N GLY A 414 14.42 2.73 -23.30
CA GLY A 414 13.50 3.58 -22.54
C GLY A 414 12.73 4.51 -23.46
N THR A 415 11.53 4.11 -23.86
CA THR A 415 10.60 4.97 -24.59
C THR A 415 10.33 6.23 -23.77
N ASP A 416 10.15 7.37 -24.42
CA ASP A 416 9.75 8.66 -23.80
C ASP A 416 8.40 8.64 -23.07
N ARG A 417 7.81 7.46 -22.84
CA ARG A 417 6.57 7.22 -22.10
C ARG A 417 6.88 6.61 -20.72
N PRO A 418 7.05 7.41 -19.65
CA PRO A 418 7.56 6.93 -18.37
C PRO A 418 6.68 5.89 -17.66
N PHE A 419 5.38 5.84 -17.99
CA PHE A 419 4.37 4.97 -17.37
C PHE A 419 4.01 3.73 -18.19
N HIS A 420 4.59 3.61 -19.38
CA HIS A 420 4.45 2.43 -20.23
C HIS A 420 5.28 1.28 -19.66
N LEU A 421 4.68 0.09 -19.57
CA LEU A 421 5.39 -1.12 -19.15
C LEU A 421 5.94 -1.82 -20.39
N SER A 422 7.24 -2.08 -20.40
CA SER A 422 7.92 -2.79 -21.49
C SER A 422 8.98 -3.72 -20.93
N ALA A 423 9.32 -4.76 -21.69
CA ALA A 423 10.43 -5.66 -21.39
C ALA A 423 11.76 -4.91 -21.60
N ARG A 424 12.43 -4.56 -20.50
CA ARG A 424 13.68 -3.78 -20.50
C ARG A 424 14.66 -4.37 -19.52
N ASP A 425 15.94 -4.03 -19.65
CA ASP A 425 16.93 -4.38 -18.65
C ASP A 425 16.61 -3.66 -17.33
N ALA A 426 15.99 -4.41 -16.43
CA ALA A 426 15.56 -3.91 -15.14
C ALA A 426 16.74 -3.78 -14.16
N ARG A 427 17.88 -4.43 -14.43
CA ARG A 427 19.09 -4.40 -13.60
C ARG A 427 19.84 -3.09 -13.78
N GLU A 428 19.97 -2.61 -15.02
CA GLU A 428 20.51 -1.27 -15.29
C GLU A 428 19.64 -0.20 -14.58
N ALA A 429 18.31 -0.35 -14.65
CA ALA A 429 17.38 0.58 -14.04
C ALA A 429 17.46 0.65 -12.49
N VAL A 430 18.00 -0.38 -11.83
CA VAL A 430 18.22 -0.37 -10.37
C VAL A 430 19.38 0.56 -10.00
N HIS A 431 20.48 0.55 -10.75
CA HIS A 431 21.69 1.33 -10.43
C HIS A 431 21.77 2.67 -11.15
N ALA A 432 20.89 2.93 -12.13
CA ALA A 432 20.83 4.16 -12.90
C ALA A 432 20.77 5.48 -12.10
N TRP A 433 20.45 5.45 -10.80
CA TRP A 433 20.49 6.66 -9.97
C TRP A 433 21.91 7.10 -9.64
N ARG A 434 22.89 6.18 -9.65
CA ARG A 434 24.30 6.46 -9.33
C ARG A 434 24.91 7.46 -10.30
N GLU A 435 24.54 7.37 -11.57
CA GLU A 435 25.03 8.25 -12.63
C GLU A 435 24.14 9.47 -12.87
N ARG A 436 22.83 9.35 -12.57
CA ARG A 436 21.81 10.36 -12.97
C ARG A 436 21.44 11.34 -11.87
N LEU A 437 21.74 11.03 -10.60
CA LEU A 437 21.49 11.94 -9.48
C LEU A 437 22.78 12.65 -9.06
N SER A 438 22.68 13.92 -8.70
CA SER A 438 23.79 14.64 -8.09
C SER A 438 24.09 14.11 -6.68
N ARG A 439 25.33 14.29 -6.22
CA ARG A 439 25.71 13.91 -4.85
C ARG A 439 24.83 14.58 -3.79
N GLU A 440 24.38 15.80 -4.04
CA GLU A 440 23.47 16.51 -3.14
C GLU A 440 22.08 15.86 -3.10
N GLN A 441 21.52 15.52 -4.26
CA GLN A 441 20.24 14.80 -4.34
C GLN A 441 20.32 13.44 -3.64
N VAL A 442 21.41 12.70 -3.85
CA VAL A 442 21.64 11.42 -3.17
C VAL A 442 21.70 11.60 -1.66
N ARG A 443 22.53 12.53 -1.15
CA ARG A 443 22.62 12.81 0.29
C ARG A 443 21.28 13.23 0.89
N HIS A 444 20.50 14.02 0.18
CA HIS A 444 19.19 14.46 0.64
C HIS A 444 18.21 13.28 0.78
N VAL A 445 18.11 12.42 -0.25
CA VAL A 445 17.28 11.21 -0.19
C VAL A 445 17.76 10.28 0.92
N GLU A 446 19.07 10.06 1.05
CA GLU A 446 19.62 9.20 2.10
C GLU A 446 19.35 9.75 3.50
N ALA A 447 19.41 11.07 3.70
CA ALA A 447 19.08 11.70 4.98
C ALA A 447 17.60 11.52 5.32
N ALA A 448 16.69 11.81 4.38
CA ALA A 448 15.25 11.72 4.60
C ALA A 448 14.77 10.27 4.80
N CYS A 449 15.32 9.32 4.03
CA CYS A 449 14.86 7.93 4.01
C CYS A 449 15.71 6.99 4.88
N ALA A 450 16.70 7.51 5.61
CA ALA A 450 17.68 6.74 6.36
C ALA A 450 17.10 5.60 7.23
N PRO A 451 16.07 5.84 8.07
CA PRO A 451 15.55 4.77 8.93
C PRO A 451 14.90 3.63 8.12
N ALA A 452 14.12 3.97 7.09
CA ALA A 452 13.49 2.99 6.21
C ALA A 452 14.54 2.22 5.40
N MET A 453 15.55 2.91 4.85
CA MET A 453 16.67 2.28 4.13
C MET A 453 17.38 1.25 5.00
N ARG A 454 17.65 1.56 6.27
CA ARG A 454 18.30 0.65 7.21
C ARG A 454 17.48 -0.63 7.41
N LEU A 455 16.18 -0.53 7.62
CA LEU A 455 15.29 -1.69 7.81
C LEU A 455 15.09 -2.53 6.53
N LEU A 456 15.30 -1.93 5.36
CA LEU A 456 15.25 -2.56 4.05
C LEU A 456 16.63 -3.05 3.55
N ALA A 457 17.67 -2.85 4.36
CA ALA A 457 19.06 -3.17 4.04
C ALA A 457 19.57 -2.52 2.74
N TYR A 458 19.23 -1.25 2.52
CA TYR A 458 19.84 -0.42 1.48
C TYR A 458 21.05 0.32 2.07
N PRO A 459 22.27 0.04 1.58
CA PRO A 459 23.47 0.72 2.07
C PRO A 459 23.49 2.18 1.63
N ARG A 460 24.08 3.06 2.46
CA ARG A 460 24.34 4.44 2.05
C ARG A 460 25.53 4.48 1.11
N SER A 461 25.57 5.49 0.24
CA SER A 461 26.61 5.62 -0.79
C SER A 461 28.02 5.72 -0.20
N GLY A 462 28.17 6.18 1.04
CA GLY A 462 29.46 6.21 1.76
C GLY A 462 29.85 4.89 2.44
N ASP A 463 28.89 4.00 2.69
CA ASP A 463 29.11 2.71 3.36
C ASP A 463 29.51 1.62 2.36
N GLU A 464 29.08 1.73 1.09
CA GLU A 464 29.42 0.78 0.02
C GLU A 464 30.93 0.73 -0.25
N GLY A 465 31.64 1.87 -0.20
CA GLY A 465 33.09 1.92 -0.39
C GLY A 465 33.88 1.18 0.70
N ASN A 466 33.32 1.07 1.91
CA ASN A 466 33.94 0.29 2.99
C ASN A 466 33.63 -1.21 2.87
N LEU A 467 32.49 -1.58 2.26
CA LEU A 467 32.10 -2.98 2.02
C LEU A 467 32.85 -3.61 0.83
N GLU A 468 33.09 -2.85 -0.24
CA GLU A 468 33.99 -3.28 -1.33
C GLU A 468 35.45 -3.38 -0.83
N ALA A 469 35.94 -2.38 -0.09
CA ALA A 469 37.27 -2.42 0.52
C ALA A 469 37.43 -3.50 1.60
N ALA A 470 36.34 -3.94 2.26
CA ALA A 470 36.34 -5.07 3.19
C ALA A 470 36.30 -6.42 2.45
N ARG A 471 35.50 -6.54 1.39
CA ARG A 471 35.47 -7.74 0.53
C ARG A 471 36.79 -7.99 -0.19
N GLU A 472 37.51 -6.95 -0.58
CA GLU A 472 38.85 -7.08 -1.16
C GLU A 472 39.91 -7.52 -0.12
N ARG A 473 39.69 -7.21 1.17
CA ARG A 473 40.56 -7.66 2.27
C ARG A 473 40.26 -9.07 2.76
N GLU A 474 39.07 -9.60 2.49
CA GLU A 474 38.64 -10.94 2.91
C GLU A 474 38.94 -12.05 1.88
N ILE A 475 39.62 -11.74 0.76
CA ILE A 475 40.10 -12.79 -0.16
C ILE A 475 41.29 -13.52 0.50
N PRO A 476 41.16 -14.81 0.88
CA PRO A 476 42.27 -15.55 1.46
C PRO A 476 43.40 -15.72 0.44
N LEU A 477 44.64 -15.62 0.92
CA LEU A 477 45.89 -15.63 0.14
C LEU A 477 46.13 -16.91 -0.71
N GLU A 478 45.25 -17.91 -0.68
CA GLU A 478 45.48 -19.21 -1.34
C GLU A 478 45.14 -19.24 -2.84
N MET A 479 44.44 -18.23 -3.39
CA MET A 479 44.16 -18.18 -4.85
C MET A 479 45.19 -17.41 -5.69
N LYS A 480 46.19 -16.76 -5.08
CA LYS A 480 47.24 -16.06 -5.85
C LYS A 480 48.39 -16.96 -6.34
N ALA A 481 48.45 -18.22 -5.89
CA ALA A 481 49.51 -19.16 -6.29
C ALA A 481 49.16 -20.05 -7.51
N LYS A 482 47.93 -20.01 -8.04
CA LYS A 482 47.51 -20.83 -9.20
C LYS A 482 47.42 -20.08 -10.53
N ALA A 483 47.80 -18.81 -10.57
CA ALA A 483 47.88 -18.02 -11.81
C ALA A 483 49.33 -17.78 -12.29
N ALA A 484 50.31 -18.47 -11.70
CA ALA A 484 51.73 -18.36 -12.04
C ALA A 484 52.41 -19.72 -12.28
N MET A 485 51.65 -20.72 -12.76
CA MET A 485 52.20 -21.95 -13.35
C MET A 485 51.54 -22.24 -14.68
#